data_AF-A0A9X6VGX2-F1
#
_entry.id   AF-A0A9X6VGX2-F1
#
_cell.length_a   1.000
_cell.length_b   1.000
_cell.length_c   1.000
_cell.angle_alpha   90.00
_cell.angle_beta   90.00
_cell.angle_gamma   90.00
#
_symmetry.space_group_name_H-M   'P 1'
#
loop_
_entity.id
_entity.type
_entity.pdbx_description
1 polymer ?
#
loop_
_entity_poly.entity_id
_entity_poly.type
_entity_poly.pdbx_seq_one_letter_code
_entity_poly.pdbx_strand_id
1 'polypeptide(L)'
;MFSKIFKDKTKNNAEDLTNQKAIVNTIYKKLEFHRNIVDEVIEYEVSMTDTTTEGNPYAIRNYTIKISHDISFSSKTFNLTNKLTSSRLEVIPCSGIEKVTTEFKCSLNYGYDYDFNFKFWHRTAEMPPTSDKAYIYWGLGGSIRNPEYPEGLEELIYQIQTDMQKAIEKTRK
;
A
#
# COMPACT_ATOMS: atom_id res chain seq x y z
N MET A 1 -11.08 -26.94 44.67
CA MET A 1 -11.79 -26.60 43.42
C MET A 1 -12.35 -25.21 43.55
N PHE A 2 -11.82 -24.24 42.80
CA PHE A 2 -12.35 -22.89 42.71
C PHE A 2 -12.31 -22.46 41.24
N SER A 3 -13.48 -22.18 40.69
CA SER A 3 -13.65 -21.60 39.36
C SER A 3 -13.10 -20.17 39.33
N LYS A 4 -12.25 -19.87 38.34
CA LYS A 4 -12.06 -18.50 37.88
C LYS A 4 -12.28 -18.45 36.38
N ILE A 5 -13.45 -17.92 36.06
CA ILE A 5 -13.90 -17.47 34.75
C ILE A 5 -12.94 -16.37 34.29
N PHE A 6 -12.17 -16.63 33.24
CA PHE A 6 -11.48 -15.56 32.52
C PHE A 6 -12.53 -14.80 31.69
N LYS A 7 -12.76 -13.55 32.08
CA LYS A 7 -13.53 -12.58 31.27
C LYS A 7 -12.65 -12.17 30.10
N ASP A 8 -12.97 -12.66 28.90
CA ASP A 8 -12.51 -12.09 27.64
C ASP A 8 -12.97 -10.62 27.55
N LYS A 9 -12.01 -9.71 27.66
CA LYS A 9 -12.15 -8.29 27.31
C LYS A 9 -11.73 -8.10 25.86
N THR A 10 -12.45 -8.73 24.94
CA THR A 10 -12.36 -8.48 23.49
C THR A 10 -13.72 -8.02 22.99
N LYS A 11 -14.19 -6.90 23.54
CA LYS A 11 -15.26 -6.11 22.95
C LYS A 11 -14.90 -4.64 23.11
N ASN A 12 -15.10 -3.91 22.00
CA ASN A 12 -14.96 -2.47 21.83
C ASN A 12 -13.58 -2.01 21.33
N ASN A 13 -13.30 -2.32 20.05
CA ASN A 13 -12.54 -1.46 19.13
C ASN A 13 -13.01 -1.69 17.67
N ALA A 14 -14.23 -2.17 17.47
CA ALA A 14 -14.82 -2.41 16.14
C ALA A 14 -15.82 -1.32 15.71
N GLU A 15 -16.06 -0.31 16.55
CA GLU A 15 -17.12 0.68 16.32
C GLU A 15 -16.66 2.00 15.68
N ASP A 16 -15.36 2.24 15.50
CA ASP A 16 -14.87 3.49 14.89
C ASP A 16 -14.58 3.44 13.38
N LEU A 17 -15.09 2.42 12.66
CA LEU A 17 -14.90 2.30 11.21
C LEU A 17 -16.17 2.55 10.38
N THR A 18 -17.29 2.96 10.99
CA THR A 18 -18.58 3.04 10.27
C THR A 18 -19.14 4.44 10.06
N ASN A 19 -18.36 5.50 10.29
CA ASN A 19 -18.76 6.88 9.96
C ASN A 19 -18.21 7.41 8.62
N GLN A 20 -17.93 6.53 7.67
CA GLN A 20 -17.75 6.95 6.28
C GLN A 20 -19.11 6.89 5.57
N LYS A 21 -19.72 8.07 5.37
CA LYS A 21 -20.81 8.28 4.40
C LYS A 21 -20.56 7.37 3.20
N ALA A 22 -21.50 6.48 2.90
CA ALA A 22 -21.46 5.70 1.67
C ALA A 22 -21.23 6.68 0.52
N ILE A 23 -20.14 6.51 -0.23
CA ILE A 23 -19.91 7.26 -1.46
C ILE A 23 -20.92 6.71 -2.47
N VAL A 24 -22.17 7.18 -2.36
CA VAL A 24 -23.18 7.05 -3.40
C VAL A 24 -22.86 8.11 -4.44
N ASN A 25 -21.76 7.88 -5.15
CA ASN A 25 -21.51 8.49 -6.43
C ASN A 25 -20.60 7.53 -7.18
N THR A 26 -21.23 6.82 -8.11
CA THR A 26 -20.68 5.99 -9.20
C THR A 26 -19.81 6.81 -10.15
N ILE A 27 -19.07 7.79 -9.63
CA ILE A 27 -18.18 8.65 -10.39
C ILE A 27 -16.82 7.98 -10.33
N TYR A 28 -16.29 7.71 -11.51
CA TYR A 28 -14.91 7.32 -11.71
C TYR A 28 -13.99 8.25 -10.91
N LYS A 29 -13.46 7.76 -9.79
CA LYS A 29 -12.37 8.42 -9.09
C LYS A 29 -11.12 8.25 -9.93
N LYS A 30 -10.68 9.36 -10.54
CA LYS A 30 -9.32 9.54 -11.03
C LYS A 30 -8.32 9.30 -9.90
N LEU A 31 -7.03 9.21 -10.22
CA LEU A 31 -5.97 9.14 -9.23
C LEU A 31 -6.12 10.29 -8.22
N GLU A 32 -6.50 9.94 -6.99
CA GLU A 32 -6.48 10.84 -5.84
C GLU A 32 -5.27 10.47 -5.00
N PHE A 33 -4.40 11.43 -4.71
CA PHE A 33 -3.30 11.20 -3.80
C PHE A 33 -3.19 12.32 -2.77
N HIS A 34 -2.83 11.95 -1.55
CA HIS A 34 -2.53 12.86 -0.46
C HIS A 34 -1.19 12.49 0.15
N ARG A 35 -0.43 13.50 0.55
CA ARG A 35 0.85 13.34 1.21
C ARG A 35 0.85 14.15 2.50
N ASN A 36 1.00 13.47 3.62
CA ASN A 36 1.06 14.07 4.94
C ASN A 36 2.47 13.88 5.53
N ILE A 37 2.96 14.89 6.25
CA ILE A 37 4.22 14.79 7.01
C ILE A 37 3.96 15.28 8.43
N VAL A 38 4.17 14.41 9.42
CA VAL A 38 4.03 14.73 10.84
C VAL A 38 5.17 14.05 11.59
N ASP A 39 5.92 14.80 12.40
CA ASP A 39 6.99 14.27 13.28
C ASP A 39 7.94 13.28 12.57
N GLU A 40 8.43 13.69 11.39
CA GLU A 40 9.30 12.89 10.50
C GLU A 40 8.67 11.63 9.87
N VAL A 41 7.40 11.33 10.15
CA VAL A 41 6.63 10.31 9.46
C VAL A 41 6.04 10.89 8.20
N ILE A 42 6.31 10.24 7.06
CA ILE A 42 5.70 10.58 5.78
C ILE A 42 4.61 9.54 5.49
N GLU A 43 3.39 9.99 5.24
CA GLU A 43 2.26 9.14 4.85
C GLU A 43 1.78 9.54 3.46
N TYR A 44 1.69 8.55 2.58
CA TYR A 44 1.04 8.66 1.28
C TYR A 44 -0.28 7.91 1.33
N GLU A 45 -1.36 8.56 0.92
CA GLU A 45 -2.64 7.91 0.65
C GLU A 45 -2.94 8.03 -0.83
N VAL A 46 -3.20 6.89 -1.48
CA VAL A 46 -3.50 6.81 -2.91
C VAL A 46 -4.82 6.08 -3.08
N SER A 47 -5.78 6.72 -3.73
CA SER A 47 -7.10 6.16 -4.00
C SER A 47 -7.37 6.24 -5.50
N MET A 48 -7.81 5.13 -6.09
CA MET A 48 -8.17 5.11 -7.50
C MET A 48 -9.29 4.09 -7.76
N THR A 49 -10.11 4.36 -8.77
CA THR A 49 -11.07 3.38 -9.27
C THR A 49 -10.32 2.24 -9.96
N ASP A 50 -10.82 1.03 -9.77
CA ASP A 50 -10.41 -0.16 -10.50
C ASP A 50 -11.53 -0.55 -11.46
N THR A 51 -11.21 -0.58 -12.76
CA THR A 51 -12.13 -0.90 -13.84
C THR A 51 -11.81 -2.25 -14.50
N THR A 52 -11.27 -3.20 -13.73
CA THR A 52 -10.88 -4.53 -14.25
C THR A 52 -12.03 -5.27 -14.96
N THR A 53 -13.29 -5.00 -14.61
CA THR A 53 -14.46 -5.58 -15.28
C THR A 53 -14.90 -4.77 -16.50
N GLU A 54 -14.24 -5.02 -17.64
CA GLU A 54 -14.66 -4.50 -18.96
C GLU A 54 -14.78 -2.97 -19.04
N GLY A 55 -13.94 -2.24 -18.29
CA GLY A 55 -13.94 -0.77 -18.29
C GLY A 55 -15.01 -0.12 -17.41
N ASN A 56 -15.85 -0.92 -16.74
CA ASN A 56 -16.79 -0.42 -15.75
C ASN A 56 -16.14 -0.32 -14.36
N PRO A 57 -16.39 0.75 -13.58
CA PRO A 57 -15.99 0.80 -12.17
C PRO A 57 -16.45 -0.46 -11.43
N TYR A 58 -15.53 -1.13 -10.76
CA TYR A 58 -15.80 -2.35 -10.00
C TYR A 58 -15.49 -2.17 -8.51
N ALA A 59 -14.38 -1.51 -8.23
CA ALA A 59 -13.90 -1.30 -6.87
C ALA A 59 -13.15 0.03 -6.75
N ILE A 60 -12.95 0.47 -5.51
CA ILE A 60 -12.02 1.54 -5.16
C ILE A 60 -10.84 0.87 -4.46
N ARG A 61 -9.63 1.14 -4.96
CA ARG A 61 -8.36 0.67 -4.40
C ARG A 61 -7.75 1.82 -3.60
N ASN A 62 -7.53 1.59 -2.31
CA ASN A 62 -6.84 2.52 -1.43
C ASN A 62 -5.52 1.91 -0.98
N TYR A 63 -4.44 2.65 -1.18
CA TYR A 63 -3.11 2.33 -0.70
C TYR A 63 -2.70 3.39 0.32
N THR A 64 -2.17 2.94 1.46
CA THR A 64 -1.56 3.82 2.45
C THR A 64 -0.13 3.36 2.66
N ILE A 65 0.83 4.26 2.46
CA ILE A 65 2.25 3.98 2.62
C ILE A 65 2.78 4.92 3.69
N LYS A 66 3.24 4.37 4.81
CA LYS A 66 3.90 5.15 5.88
C LYS A 66 5.37 4.86 5.87
N ILE A 67 6.17 5.92 5.93
CA ILE A 67 7.62 5.86 5.90
C ILE A 67 8.14 6.55 7.17
N SER A 68 8.81 5.77 8.01
CA SER A 68 9.41 6.21 9.27
C SER A 68 10.70 5.40 9.54
N HIS A 69 10.92 4.95 10.78
CA HIS A 69 11.89 3.91 11.12
C HIS A 69 11.58 2.54 10.47
N ASP A 70 10.32 2.32 10.11
CA ASP A 70 9.82 1.24 9.27
C ASP A 70 9.06 1.79 8.06
N ILE A 71 8.83 0.94 7.08
CA ILE A 71 8.01 1.24 5.91
C ILE A 71 6.80 0.32 5.97
N SER A 72 5.62 0.89 6.19
CA SER A 72 4.35 0.16 6.21
C SER A 72 3.56 0.39 4.93
N PHE A 73 2.96 -0.67 4.43
CA PHE A 73 2.11 -0.68 3.24
C PHE A 73 0.78 -1.30 3.60
N SER A 74 -0.30 -0.53 3.50
CA SER A 74 -1.67 -1.02 3.62
C SER A 74 -2.34 -0.92 2.26
N SER A 75 -3.01 -1.98 1.81
CA SER A 75 -3.92 -1.93 0.67
C SER A 75 -5.31 -2.35 1.11
N LYS A 76 -6.32 -1.61 0.66
CA LYS A 76 -7.72 -1.88 0.92
C LYS A 76 -8.49 -1.79 -0.39
N THR A 77 -9.43 -2.70 -0.58
CA THR A 77 -10.32 -2.71 -1.73
C THR A 77 -11.75 -2.59 -1.21
N PHE A 78 -12.49 -1.63 -1.72
CA PHE A 78 -13.88 -1.41 -1.40
C PHE A 78 -14.71 -1.65 -2.65
N ASN A 79 -15.86 -2.32 -2.52
CA ASN A 79 -16.83 -2.34 -3.63
C ASN A 79 -17.51 -0.96 -3.76
N LEU A 80 -18.31 -0.80 -4.81
CA LEU A 80 -19.04 0.46 -5.07
C LEU A 80 -20.08 0.82 -3.99
N THR A 81 -20.43 -0.11 -3.10
CA THR A 81 -21.30 0.17 -1.93
C THR A 81 -20.51 0.58 -0.68
N ASN A 82 -19.23 0.89 -0.85
CA ASN A 82 -18.27 1.23 0.21
C ASN A 82 -18.07 0.12 1.26
N LYS A 83 -18.32 -1.15 0.90
CA LYS A 83 -18.00 -2.29 1.76
C LYS A 83 -16.58 -2.75 1.46
N LEU A 84 -15.77 -2.90 2.51
CA LEU A 84 -14.44 -3.48 2.43
C LEU A 84 -14.54 -4.93 1.94
N THR A 85 -13.90 -5.23 0.82
CA THR A 85 -13.87 -6.58 0.23
C THR A 85 -12.54 -7.29 0.43
N SER A 86 -11.46 -6.53 0.56
CA SER A 86 -10.13 -7.06 0.83
C SER A 86 -9.27 -6.03 1.54
N SER A 87 -8.38 -6.49 2.42
CA SER A 87 -7.37 -5.66 3.06
C SER A 87 -6.07 -6.42 3.27
N ARG A 88 -4.95 -5.73 3.17
CA ARG A 88 -3.61 -6.25 3.45
C ARG A 88 -2.80 -5.18 4.17
N LEU A 89 -1.90 -5.61 5.04
CA LEU A 89 -0.91 -4.76 5.71
C LEU A 89 0.42 -5.49 5.75
N GLU A 90 1.50 -4.78 5.43
CA GLU A 90 2.87 -5.25 5.56
C GLU A 90 3.76 -4.16 6.13
N VAL A 91 4.81 -4.56 6.84
CA VAL A 91 5.76 -3.64 7.49
C VAL A 91 7.18 -4.17 7.27
N ILE A 92 8.06 -3.29 6.80
CA ILE A 92 9.46 -3.60 6.49
C ILE A 92 10.34 -2.68 7.34
N PRO A 93 11.22 -3.20 8.20
CA PRO A 93 12.14 -2.35 8.95
C PRO A 93 13.15 -1.71 7.98
N CYS A 94 13.45 -0.41 8.18
CA CYS A 94 14.51 0.25 7.42
C CYS A 94 15.91 -0.28 7.78
N SER A 95 16.07 -0.78 9.01
CA SER A 95 17.31 -1.39 9.47
C SER A 95 17.69 -2.62 8.65
N GLY A 96 18.96 -2.73 8.27
CA GLY A 96 19.48 -3.84 7.46
C GLY A 96 19.18 -3.73 5.96
N ILE A 97 18.40 -2.73 5.52
CA ILE A 97 18.16 -2.43 4.11
C ILE A 97 19.24 -1.49 3.57
N GLU A 98 19.79 -1.84 2.41
CA GLU A 98 20.77 -1.06 1.66
C GLU A 98 20.11 -0.12 0.64
N LYS A 99 19.10 -0.61 -0.06
CA LYS A 99 18.54 0.10 -1.20
C LYS A 99 17.07 -0.27 -1.41
N VAL A 100 16.28 0.70 -1.87
CA VAL A 100 14.97 0.44 -2.46
C VAL A 100 14.97 0.76 -3.95
N THR A 101 14.40 -0.11 -4.76
CA THR A 101 14.19 0.09 -6.21
C THR A 101 12.74 -0.16 -6.58
N THR A 102 12.23 0.53 -7.59
CA THR A 102 10.87 0.32 -8.08
C THR A 102 10.87 -0.44 -9.41
N GLU A 103 9.93 -1.36 -9.58
CA GLU A 103 9.50 -1.83 -10.90
C GLU A 103 8.15 -1.20 -11.22
N PHE A 104 8.03 -0.62 -12.40
CA PHE A 104 6.78 -0.06 -12.90
C PHE A 104 6.52 -0.59 -14.31
N LYS A 105 5.30 -1.04 -14.55
CA LYS A 105 4.82 -1.50 -15.84
C LYS A 105 3.47 -0.85 -16.11
N CYS A 106 3.36 -0.27 -17.29
CA CYS A 106 2.11 0.23 -17.85
C CYS A 106 1.90 -0.46 -19.21
N SER A 107 0.77 -1.15 -19.37
CA SER A 107 0.38 -1.73 -20.66
C SER A 107 -1.01 -1.28 -21.09
N LEU A 108 -1.15 -1.00 -22.38
CA LEU A 108 -2.43 -0.65 -22.99
C LEU A 108 -3.12 -1.91 -23.54
N ASN A 109 -4.17 -2.37 -22.87
CA ASN A 109 -4.98 -3.52 -23.24
C ASN A 109 -6.47 -3.26 -22.97
N TYR A 110 -7.18 -2.65 -23.93
CA TYR A 110 -8.58 -2.19 -23.76
C TYR A 110 -8.77 -1.30 -22.51
N GLY A 111 -7.76 -0.50 -22.20
CA GLY A 111 -7.55 0.21 -20.93
C GLY A 111 -6.07 0.16 -20.55
N TYR A 112 -5.67 0.93 -19.56
CA TYR A 112 -4.34 0.93 -19.01
C TYR A 112 -4.26 0.04 -17.78
N ASP A 113 -3.40 -0.98 -17.85
CA ASP A 113 -3.04 -1.85 -16.74
C ASP A 113 -1.75 -1.34 -16.10
N TYR A 114 -1.81 -0.97 -14.83
CA TYR A 114 -0.69 -0.49 -14.04
C TYR A 114 -0.29 -1.53 -13.02
N ASP A 115 0.97 -1.94 -13.08
CA ASP A 115 1.61 -2.73 -12.04
C ASP A 115 2.83 -1.96 -11.54
N PHE A 116 2.92 -1.74 -10.23
CA PHE A 116 4.16 -1.28 -9.62
C PHE A 116 4.59 -2.22 -8.50
N ASN A 117 5.86 -2.19 -8.11
CA ASN A 117 6.42 -2.95 -6.99
C ASN A 117 7.64 -2.23 -6.43
N PHE A 118 7.89 -2.35 -5.12
CA PHE A 118 9.13 -1.89 -4.48
C PHE A 118 9.99 -3.10 -4.11
N LYS A 119 11.30 -3.04 -4.31
CA LYS A 119 12.25 -4.10 -3.96
C LYS A 119 13.25 -3.56 -2.96
N PHE A 120 13.40 -4.27 -1.84
CA PHE A 120 14.27 -3.88 -0.74
C PHE A 120 15.49 -4.80 -0.70
N TRP A 121 16.66 -4.23 -0.94
CA TRP A 121 17.93 -4.94 -1.01
C TRP A 121 18.63 -4.87 0.35
N HIS A 122 19.16 -5.97 0.85
CA HIS A 122 19.88 -6.00 2.13
C HIS A 122 21.37 -5.64 2.00
N ARG A 123 21.96 -5.16 3.10
CA ARG A 123 23.37 -4.73 3.17
C ARG A 123 24.39 -5.86 2.99
N THR A 124 24.09 -7.08 3.45
CA THR A 124 24.99 -8.24 3.36
C THR A 124 24.22 -9.54 3.56
N ALA A 125 24.67 -10.60 2.89
CA ALA A 125 24.17 -11.96 2.91
C ALA A 125 24.23 -12.66 4.29
N GLU A 126 23.46 -12.22 5.27
CA GLU A 126 22.95 -13.17 6.27
C GLU A 126 21.77 -13.91 5.64
N MET A 127 22.16 -14.93 4.89
CA MET A 127 21.34 -15.92 4.20
C MET A 127 20.00 -16.18 4.91
N PRO A 128 18.85 -15.82 4.31
CA PRO A 128 17.61 -16.50 4.63
C PRO A 128 17.88 -17.99 4.34
N PRO A 129 17.64 -18.91 5.28
CA PRO A 129 17.80 -20.33 4.98
C PRO A 129 16.81 -20.63 3.84
N THR A 130 17.33 -20.92 2.65
CA THR A 130 16.61 -21.37 1.43
C THR A 130 16.07 -20.34 0.41
N SER A 131 16.70 -19.18 0.19
CA SER A 131 16.42 -18.40 -1.02
C SER A 131 17.64 -17.68 -1.62
N ASP A 132 17.99 -18.00 -2.88
CA ASP A 132 19.06 -17.38 -3.67
C ASP A 132 18.78 -15.90 -4.05
N LYS A 133 17.89 -15.20 -3.34
CA LYS A 133 17.51 -13.82 -3.63
C LYS A 133 17.98 -12.91 -2.50
N ALA A 134 18.99 -12.08 -2.78
CA ALA A 134 19.57 -11.07 -1.88
C ALA A 134 18.63 -9.89 -1.53
N TYR A 135 17.32 -10.03 -1.73
CA TYR A 135 16.34 -8.98 -1.55
C TYR A 135 15.02 -9.54 -1.01
N ILE A 136 14.33 -8.76 -0.16
CA ILE A 136 12.92 -8.98 0.12
C ILE A 136 12.16 -8.46 -1.10
N TYR A 137 11.56 -9.39 -1.85
CA TYR A 137 10.65 -9.04 -2.93
C TYR A 137 9.32 -8.61 -2.33
N TRP A 138 8.98 -7.33 -2.47
CA TRP A 138 7.60 -6.91 -2.31
C TRP A 138 6.93 -6.93 -3.68
N GLY A 139 6.33 -8.08 -4.03
CA GLY A 139 5.62 -8.31 -5.28
C GLY A 139 4.17 -7.84 -5.29
N LEU A 140 3.88 -6.77 -4.55
CA LEU A 140 2.51 -6.37 -4.22
C LEU A 140 2.33 -4.87 -4.29
N GLY A 141 3.12 -4.18 -5.11
CA GLY A 141 2.65 -2.85 -5.47
C GLY A 141 1.35 -2.97 -6.26
N GLY A 142 0.68 -1.84 -6.37
CA GLY A 142 -0.69 -1.81 -6.84
C GLY A 142 -0.79 -2.37 -8.25
N SER A 143 -1.75 -3.28 -8.43
CA SER A 143 -2.24 -3.67 -9.75
C SER A 143 -3.60 -3.03 -9.94
N ILE A 144 -3.74 -2.16 -10.92
CA ILE A 144 -4.97 -1.39 -11.15
C ILE A 144 -5.18 -1.21 -12.65
N ARG A 145 -6.42 -1.43 -13.11
CA ARG A 145 -6.83 -1.15 -14.47
C ARG A 145 -7.71 0.10 -14.52
N ASN A 146 -7.46 0.97 -15.48
CA ASN A 146 -8.24 2.19 -15.74
C ASN A 146 -8.40 2.47 -17.23
N PRO A 147 -9.54 3.01 -17.69
CA PRO A 147 -9.74 3.40 -19.10
C PRO A 147 -8.86 4.60 -19.50
N GLU A 148 -8.55 5.50 -18.56
CA GLU A 148 -7.72 6.69 -18.79
C GLU A 148 -6.36 6.55 -18.12
N TYR A 149 -5.33 7.20 -18.69
CA TYR A 149 -4.02 7.27 -18.07
C TYR A 149 -4.08 8.13 -16.79
N PRO A 150 -3.73 7.61 -15.60
CA PRO A 150 -3.66 8.35 -14.35
C PRO A 150 -2.36 9.15 -14.34
N GLU A 151 -2.42 10.33 -14.96
CA GLU A 151 -1.33 11.30 -14.98
C GLU A 151 -0.75 11.53 -13.57
N GLY A 152 0.57 11.53 -13.46
CA GLY A 152 1.28 11.72 -12.19
C GLY A 152 1.56 10.44 -11.38
N LEU A 153 1.04 9.27 -11.76
CA LEU A 153 1.30 8.02 -11.03
C LEU A 153 2.79 7.66 -10.99
N GLU A 154 3.51 7.84 -12.10
CA GLU A 154 4.95 7.54 -12.19
C GLU A 154 5.78 8.47 -11.30
N GLU A 155 5.49 9.77 -11.33
CA GLU A 155 6.13 10.77 -10.49
C GLU A 155 5.88 10.51 -9.01
N LEU A 156 4.65 10.14 -8.65
CA LEU A 156 4.27 9.75 -7.30
C LEU A 156 5.06 8.53 -6.82
N ILE A 157 5.14 7.48 -7.65
CA ILE A 157 5.90 6.26 -7.33
C ILE A 157 7.38 6.58 -7.14
N TYR A 158 7.96 7.42 -8.01
CA TYR A 158 9.34 7.88 -7.89
C TYR A 158 9.57 8.68 -6.59
N GLN A 159 8.63 9.54 -6.22
CA GLN A 159 8.70 10.32 -4.98
C GLN A 159 8.64 9.41 -3.74
N ILE A 160 7.73 8.42 -3.75
CA ILE A 160 7.61 7.41 -2.69
C ILE A 160 8.94 6.65 -2.54
N GLN A 161 9.51 6.13 -3.65
CA GLN A 161 10.80 5.44 -3.63
C GLN A 161 11.91 6.31 -3.03
N THR A 162 11.96 7.57 -3.42
CA THR A 162 12.97 8.53 -2.95
C THR A 162 12.85 8.76 -1.45
N ASP A 163 11.65 8.93 -0.93
CA ASP A 163 11.42 9.13 0.50
C ASP A 163 11.71 7.86 1.32
N MET A 164 11.40 6.68 0.78
CA MET A 164 11.81 5.39 1.38
C MET A 164 13.33 5.28 1.47
N GLN A 165 14.04 5.62 0.40
CA GLN A 165 15.51 5.57 0.36
C GLN A 165 16.12 6.52 1.42
N LYS A 166 15.57 7.72 1.58
CA LYS A 166 16.02 8.66 2.63
C LYS A 166 15.80 8.10 4.04
N ALA A 167 14.66 7.46 4.29
CA ALA A 167 14.37 6.85 5.58
C ALA A 167 15.33 5.69 5.90
N ILE A 168 15.61 4.85 4.91
CA ILE A 168 16.63 3.79 5.00
C ILE A 168 18.00 4.38 5.35
N GLU A 169 18.43 5.44 4.67
CA GLU A 169 19.72 6.09 4.92
C GLU A 169 19.83 6.74 6.30
N LYS A 170 18.73 7.31 6.82
CA LYS A 170 18.69 7.88 8.18
C LYS A 170 19.00 6.82 9.25
N THR A 171 18.54 5.59 9.09
CA THR A 171 18.80 4.52 10.08
C THR A 171 20.25 4.07 10.16
N ARG A 172 21.12 4.51 9.23
CA ARG A 172 22.55 4.21 9.24
C ARG A 172 23.40 5.25 9.95
N LYS A 173 22.84 6.41 10.25
CA LYS A 173 23.51 7.50 10.96
C LYS A 173 23.34 7.33 12.46
#